data_AF-A0A3C0UDT6-F1
#
_entry.id   AF-A0A3C0UDT6-F1
#
_cell.length_a   1.000
_cell.length_b   1.000
_cell.length_c   1.000
_cell.angle_alpha   90.00
_cell.angle_beta   90.00
_cell.angle_gamma   90.00
#
_symmetry.space_group_name_H-M   'P 1'
#
loop_
_entity.id
_entity.type
_entity.pdbx_description
1 polymer ?
#
loop_
_entity_poly.entity_id
_entity_poly.type
_entity_poly.pdbx_seq_one_letter_code
_entity_poly.pdbx_strand_id
1 'polypeptide(L)'
;VCHGLKNARLILDEIRAGKTRWQFIEFMSCPGGCIGGGGQPRTSLPPSDEIRQARIASLYKLDSSVYKKRLSYKNEEIRQVYQSYLEHPMSEKAEQLLHTHYTDRSGNLTAKKRLVKRPAGGERNG
;
A
#
# COMPACT_ATOMS: atom_id res chain seq x y z
N VAL A 1 -5.21 3.06 -6.78
CA VAL A 1 -4.44 3.01 -5.51
C VAL A 1 -5.27 3.64 -4.40
N CYS A 2 -5.28 3.06 -3.20
CA CYS A 2 -6.01 3.54 -2.03
C CYS A 2 -5.07 3.68 -0.83
N HIS A 3 -4.99 4.87 -0.25
CA HIS A 3 -4.27 5.11 0.99
C HIS A 3 -5.22 5.20 2.18
N GLY A 4 -4.89 4.53 3.27
CA GLY A 4 -5.66 4.50 4.51
C GLY A 4 -6.69 3.39 4.57
N LEU A 5 -6.72 2.65 5.68
CA LEU A 5 -7.67 1.56 5.91
C LEU A 5 -9.14 2.04 6.00
N LYS A 6 -9.38 3.31 6.39
CA LYS A 6 -10.71 3.93 6.34
C LYS A 6 -11.26 3.96 4.91
N ASN A 7 -10.44 4.36 3.95
CA ASN A 7 -10.80 4.43 2.54
C ASN A 7 -10.90 3.03 1.94
N ALA A 8 -10.00 2.12 2.34
CA ALA A 8 -10.05 0.73 1.92
C ALA A 8 -11.41 0.08 2.26
N ARG A 9 -11.96 0.37 3.45
CA ARG A 9 -13.29 -0.12 3.85
C ARG A 9 -14.40 0.33 2.90
N LEU A 10 -14.39 1.59 2.46
CA LEU A 10 -15.39 2.13 1.53
C LEU A 10 -15.32 1.42 0.18
N ILE A 11 -14.11 1.24 -0.36
CA ILE A 11 -13.90 0.54 -1.63
C ILE A 11 -14.35 -0.92 -1.53
N LEU A 12 -14.01 -1.61 -0.43
CA LEU A 12 -14.44 -2.99 -0.22
C LEU A 12 -15.97 -3.11 -0.08
N ASP A 13 -16.64 -2.11 0.52
CA ASP A 13 -18.10 -2.08 0.59
C ASP A 13 -18.74 -1.89 -0.81
N GLU A 14 -18.15 -1.06 -1.69
CA GLU A 14 -18.60 -0.92 -3.09
C GLU A 14 -18.41 -2.20 -3.92
N ILE A 15 -17.27 -2.88 -3.76
CA ILE A 15 -16.99 -4.14 -4.46
C ILE A 15 -18.00 -5.21 -4.06
N ARG A 16 -18.28 -5.36 -2.74
CA ARG A 16 -19.28 -6.30 -2.25
C ARG A 16 -20.70 -5.98 -2.76
N ALA A 17 -20.99 -4.71 -3.00
CA ALA A 17 -22.26 -4.27 -3.58
C ALA A 17 -22.34 -4.45 -5.11
N GLY A 18 -21.34 -5.08 -5.75
CA GLY A 18 -21.28 -5.26 -7.19
C GLY A 18 -20.96 -4.00 -7.98
N LYS A 19 -20.61 -2.89 -7.31
CA LYS A 19 -20.31 -1.59 -7.94
C LYS A 19 -18.83 -1.46 -8.29
N THR A 20 -18.26 -2.48 -8.93
CA THR A 20 -16.82 -2.49 -9.23
C THR A 20 -16.50 -1.78 -10.54
N ARG A 21 -15.61 -0.79 -10.46
CA ARG A 21 -15.07 -0.05 -11.62
C ARG A 21 -13.58 -0.30 -11.85
N TRP A 22 -12.92 -1.07 -10.99
CA TRP A 22 -11.48 -1.27 -10.98
C TRP A 22 -11.11 -2.70 -11.36
N GLN A 23 -10.09 -2.86 -12.18
CA GLN A 23 -9.55 -4.17 -12.59
C GLN A 23 -8.45 -4.66 -11.64
N PHE A 24 -7.72 -3.72 -11.03
CA PHE A 24 -6.65 -3.99 -10.07
C PHE A 24 -6.60 -2.89 -9.01
N ILE A 25 -6.36 -3.27 -7.75
CA ILE A 25 -6.40 -2.34 -6.62
C ILE A 25 -5.19 -2.59 -5.72
N GLU A 26 -4.48 -1.50 -5.41
CA GLU A 26 -3.42 -1.47 -4.42
C GLU A 26 -3.90 -0.73 -3.17
N PHE A 27 -3.77 -1.37 -2.01
CA PHE A 27 -4.11 -0.79 -0.70
C PHE A 27 -2.84 -0.52 0.10
N MET A 28 -2.70 0.70 0.62
CA MET A 28 -1.66 1.08 1.56
C MET A 28 -2.30 1.50 2.87
N SER A 29 -1.84 0.96 4.00
CA SER A 29 -2.43 1.24 5.31
C SER A 29 -2.22 2.69 5.77
N CYS A 30 -1.03 3.25 5.51
CA CYS A 30 -0.68 4.61 5.93
C CYS A 30 -1.15 5.66 4.92
N PRO A 31 -1.66 6.81 5.38
CA PRO A 31 -1.91 7.96 4.51
C PRO A 31 -0.64 8.36 3.74
N GLY A 32 -0.76 8.41 2.41
CA GLY A 32 0.36 8.72 1.51
C GLY A 32 1.44 7.63 1.40
N GLY A 33 1.15 6.40 1.83
CA GLY A 33 2.03 5.24 1.64
C GLY A 33 3.16 5.13 2.67
N CYS A 34 4.16 4.32 2.35
CA CYS A 34 5.25 3.95 3.29
C CYS A 34 6.01 5.17 3.83
N ILE A 35 6.14 6.23 3.05
CA ILE A 35 6.83 7.46 3.45
C ILE A 35 6.14 8.21 4.60
N GLY A 36 4.85 7.91 4.83
CA GLY A 36 4.04 8.37 5.97
C GLY A 36 3.88 7.32 7.07
N GLY A 37 4.71 6.26 7.07
CA GLY A 37 4.68 5.20 8.05
C GLY A 37 4.95 5.69 9.48
N GLY A 38 4.41 5.00 10.47
CA GLY A 38 4.53 5.39 11.88
C GLY A 38 5.95 5.36 12.46
N GLY A 39 6.90 4.70 11.76
CA GLY A 39 8.32 4.67 12.10
C GLY A 39 9.15 5.81 11.51
N GLN A 40 8.54 6.72 10.74
CA GLN A 40 9.25 7.86 10.16
C GLN A 40 9.56 8.92 11.23
N PRO A 41 10.63 9.72 11.06
CA PRO A 41 10.99 10.76 12.01
C PRO A 41 9.81 11.70 12.32
N ARG A 42 9.53 11.86 13.61
CA ARG A 42 8.52 12.79 14.11
C ARG A 42 9.16 14.17 14.19
N THR A 43 8.67 15.09 13.39
CA THR A 43 9.01 16.51 13.49
C THR A 43 8.21 17.16 14.62
N SER A 44 8.67 18.29 15.14
CA SER A 44 7.90 19.14 16.06
C SER A 44 6.60 19.65 15.45
N LEU A 45 6.55 19.71 14.11
CA LEU A 45 5.35 19.96 13.33
C LEU A 45 4.60 18.64 13.03
N PRO A 46 3.25 18.64 13.08
CA PRO A 46 2.47 17.50 12.62
C PRO A 46 2.87 17.11 11.18
N PRO A 47 2.93 15.81 10.84
CA PRO A 47 3.28 15.37 9.49
C PRO A 47 2.25 15.93 8.48
N SER A 48 2.65 16.96 7.74
CA SER A 48 1.83 17.59 6.71
C SER A 48 1.98 16.86 5.37
N ASP A 49 1.00 17.06 4.49
CA ASP A 49 1.08 16.55 3.12
C ASP A 49 2.26 17.14 2.37
N GLU A 50 2.61 18.40 2.63
CA GLU A 50 3.76 19.08 2.06
C GLU A 50 5.08 18.37 2.38
N ILE A 51 5.32 18.03 3.65
CA ILE A 51 6.53 17.29 4.07
C ILE A 51 6.58 15.93 3.36
N ARG A 52 5.43 15.27 3.22
CA ARG A 52 5.36 13.98 2.55
C ARG A 52 5.69 14.10 1.06
N GLN A 53 5.15 15.12 0.40
CA GLN A 53 5.43 15.38 -1.01
C GLN A 53 6.89 15.75 -1.24
N ALA A 54 7.50 16.56 -0.36
CA ALA A 54 8.92 16.88 -0.44
C ALA A 54 9.81 15.62 -0.33
N ARG A 55 9.47 14.69 0.57
CA ARG A 55 10.17 13.40 0.69
C ARG A 55 10.02 12.53 -0.57
N ILE A 56 8.80 12.42 -1.09
CA ILE A 56 8.50 11.68 -2.34
C ILE A 56 9.28 12.29 -3.51
N ALA A 57 9.23 13.61 -3.66
CA ALA A 57 9.90 14.34 -4.74
C ALA A 57 11.42 14.13 -4.69
N SER A 58 12.02 14.15 -3.49
CA SER A 58 13.45 13.88 -3.31
C SER A 58 13.82 12.47 -3.78
N LEU A 59 13.02 11.45 -3.44
CA LEU A 59 13.26 10.07 -3.87
C LEU A 59 13.18 9.93 -5.40
N TYR A 60 12.14 10.48 -6.03
CA TYR A 60 12.01 10.41 -7.49
C TYR A 60 13.05 11.25 -8.23
N LYS A 61 13.46 12.39 -7.67
CA LYS A 61 14.58 13.18 -8.22
C LYS A 61 15.86 12.35 -8.23
N LEU A 62 16.17 11.67 -7.13
CA LEU A 62 17.33 10.78 -7.05
C LEU A 62 17.23 9.63 -8.06
N ASP A 63 16.11 8.91 -8.11
CA ASP A 63 15.95 7.78 -9.05
C ASP A 63 16.06 8.24 -10.51
N SER A 64 15.40 9.35 -10.87
CA SER A 64 15.45 9.92 -12.22
C SER A 64 16.83 10.45 -12.62
N SER A 65 17.66 10.85 -11.65
CA SER A 65 19.03 11.29 -11.91
C SER A 65 19.95 10.13 -12.29
N VAL A 66 19.66 8.92 -11.81
CA VAL A 66 20.42 7.71 -12.12
C VAL A 66 19.84 7.00 -13.34
N TYR A 67 18.52 6.98 -13.50
CA TYR A 67 17.84 6.23 -14.54
C TYR A 67 16.79 7.10 -15.25
N LYS A 68 16.92 7.25 -16.58
CA LYS A 68 15.88 7.89 -17.40
C LYS A 68 14.58 7.06 -17.43
N LYS A 69 14.71 5.73 -17.40
CA LYS A 69 13.60 4.77 -17.29
C LYS A 69 14.14 3.46 -16.76
N ARG A 70 13.72 3.06 -15.55
CA ARG A 70 14.13 1.81 -14.91
C ARG A 70 13.05 0.75 -15.10
N LEU A 71 13.44 -0.39 -15.67
CA LEU A 71 12.57 -1.55 -15.88
C LEU A 71 13.21 -2.77 -15.23
N SER A 72 12.57 -3.37 -14.23
CA SER A 72 13.19 -4.44 -13.42
C SER A 72 13.69 -5.62 -14.25
N TYR A 73 12.96 -6.00 -15.30
CA TYR A 73 13.35 -7.12 -16.19
C TYR A 73 14.59 -6.84 -17.05
N LYS A 74 15.04 -5.57 -17.15
CA LYS A 74 16.29 -5.19 -17.83
C LYS A 74 17.49 -5.16 -16.89
N ASN A 75 17.29 -5.28 -15.57
CA ASN A 75 18.40 -5.34 -14.61
C ASN A 75 19.18 -6.64 -14.81
N GLU A 76 20.48 -6.54 -15.09
CA GLU A 76 21.37 -7.68 -15.35
C GLU A 76 21.46 -8.63 -14.16
N GLU A 77 21.53 -8.11 -12.93
CA GLU A 77 21.56 -8.93 -11.71
C GLU A 77 20.28 -9.74 -11.55
N ILE A 78 19.12 -9.13 -11.81
CA ILE A 78 17.82 -9.84 -11.78
C ILE A 78 17.80 -10.92 -12.84
N ARG A 79 18.20 -10.62 -14.07
CA ARG A 79 18.25 -11.61 -15.16
C ARG A 79 19.18 -12.77 -14.83
N GLN A 80 20.33 -12.48 -14.22
CA GLN A 80 21.29 -13.50 -13.83
C GLN A 80 20.72 -14.41 -12.74
N VAL A 81 20.06 -13.87 -11.71
CA VAL A 81 19.42 -14.67 -10.65
C VAL A 81 18.34 -15.60 -11.22
N TYR A 82 17.54 -15.12 -12.19
CA TYR A 82 16.59 -15.99 -12.87
C TYR A 82 17.30 -17.06 -13.70
N GLN A 83 18.24 -16.68 -14.56
CA GLN A 83 18.90 -17.64 -15.45
C GLN A 83 19.71 -18.71 -14.71
N SER A 84 20.39 -18.36 -13.62
CA SER A 84 21.29 -19.28 -12.90
C SER A 84 20.61 -20.07 -11.79
N TYR A 85 19.47 -19.60 -11.27
CA TYR A 85 18.88 -20.16 -10.05
C TYR A 85 17.37 -20.33 -10.13
N LEU A 86 16.60 -19.26 -10.36
CA LEU A 86 15.13 -19.27 -10.29
C LEU A 86 14.43 -19.74 -11.58
N GLU A 87 15.19 -20.02 -12.64
CA GLU A 87 14.73 -20.38 -13.99
C GLU A 87 13.96 -19.24 -14.67
N HIS A 88 12.63 -19.25 -14.60
CA HIS A 88 11.78 -18.22 -15.18
C HIS A 88 10.74 -17.73 -14.17
N PRO A 89 10.14 -16.53 -14.37
CA PRO A 89 9.01 -16.10 -13.55
C PRO A 89 7.92 -17.17 -13.52
N MET A 90 7.32 -17.39 -12.36
CA MET A 90 6.31 -18.44 -12.14
C MET A 90 6.79 -19.89 -12.33
N SER A 91 8.11 -20.16 -12.32
CA SER A 91 8.62 -21.54 -12.16
C SER A 91 8.24 -22.10 -10.78
N GLU A 92 8.27 -23.43 -10.63
CA GLU A 92 8.01 -24.07 -9.33
C GLU A 92 8.94 -23.52 -8.24
N LYS A 93 10.23 -23.33 -8.55
CA LYS A 93 11.21 -22.78 -7.61
C LYS A 93 10.92 -21.32 -7.27
N ALA A 94 10.57 -20.50 -8.26
CA ALA A 94 10.20 -19.10 -8.01
C ALA A 94 8.93 -18.99 -7.16
N GLU A 95 7.95 -19.86 -7.39
CA GLU A 95 6.74 -19.92 -6.58
C GLU A 95 7.05 -20.33 -5.13
N GLN A 96 7.82 -21.39 -4.93
CA GLN A 96 8.21 -21.86 -3.60
C GLN A 96 8.98 -20.80 -2.78
N LEU A 97 9.82 -19.99 -3.43
CA LEU A 97 10.69 -19.03 -2.74
C LEU A 97 10.11 -17.62 -2.63
N LEU A 98 9.37 -17.15 -3.63
CA LEU A 98 8.97 -15.75 -3.76
C LEU A 98 7.47 -15.52 -3.62
N HIS A 99 6.65 -16.57 -3.66
CA HIS A 99 5.21 -16.45 -3.46
C HIS A 99 4.82 -16.86 -2.04
N THR A 100 3.59 -16.47 -1.66
CA THR A 100 3.06 -16.78 -0.33
C THR A 100 1.55 -16.94 -0.39
N HIS A 101 0.98 -17.50 0.67
CA HIS A 101 -0.44 -17.67 0.84
C HIS A 101 -0.92 -16.97 2.11
N TYR A 102 -2.15 -16.48 2.07
CA TYR A 102 -2.81 -15.87 3.22
C TYR A 102 -3.89 -16.81 3.74
N THR A 103 -3.87 -17.08 5.05
CA THR A 103 -4.91 -17.86 5.72
C THR A 103 -5.94 -16.91 6.33
N ASP A 104 -7.23 -17.19 6.12
CA ASP A 104 -8.29 -16.46 6.80
C ASP A 104 -8.21 -16.69 8.31
N ARG A 105 -8.05 -15.60 9.07
CA ARG A 105 -8.06 -15.57 10.53
C ARG A 105 -9.09 -14.58 11.07
N SER A 106 -10.06 -14.18 10.25
CA SER A 106 -11.09 -13.22 10.62
C SER A 106 -11.89 -13.66 11.85
N GLY A 107 -12.08 -14.98 12.05
CA GLY A 107 -12.70 -15.55 13.24
C GLY A 107 -11.94 -15.31 14.55
N ASN A 108 -10.66 -14.94 14.50
CA ASN A 108 -9.86 -14.60 15.69
C ASN A 108 -9.89 -13.10 16.00
N LEU A 109 -10.55 -12.29 15.16
CA LEU A 109 -10.58 -10.83 15.31
C LEU A 109 -11.92 -10.40 15.88
N THR A 110 -11.88 -9.65 16.99
CA THR A 110 -13.06 -8.93 17.49
C THR A 110 -13.29 -7.69 16.63
N ALA A 111 -14.18 -7.79 15.64
CA ALA A 111 -14.56 -6.65 14.83
C ALA A 111 -15.23 -5.58 15.72
N LYS A 112 -14.70 -4.36 15.72
CA LYS A 112 -15.39 -3.22 16.34
C LYS A 112 -16.75 -3.07 15.66
N LYS A 113 -17.84 -3.11 16.44
CA LYS A 113 -19.19 -2.81 15.93
C LYS A 113 -19.13 -1.46 15.21
N ARG A 114 -19.68 -1.41 14.00
CA ARG A 114 -19.82 -0.16 13.23
C ARG A 114 -20.54 0.84 14.13
N LEU A 115 -19.86 1.90 14.57
CA LEU A 115 -20.54 3.04 15.14
C LEU A 115 -21.48 3.56 14.06
N VAL A 116 -22.79 3.46 14.30
CA VAL A 116 -23.81 4.12 13.47
C VAL A 116 -23.37 5.58 13.36
N LYS A 117 -23.34 6.12 12.13
CA LYS A 117 -22.96 7.51 11.88
C LYS A 117 -23.72 8.39 12.87
N ARG A 118 -23.00 9.07 13.77
CA ARG A 118 -23.58 10.11 14.60
C ARG A 118 -24.19 11.14 13.64
N PRO A 119 -25.48 11.49 13.73
CA PRO A 119 -26.08 12.46 12.83
C PRO A 119 -25.27 13.76 12.91
N ALA A 120 -25.03 14.37 11.75
CA ALA A 120 -24.35 15.64 11.65
C ALA A 120 -25.24 16.72 12.29
N GLY A 121 -24.98 17.06 13.56
CA GLY A 121 -25.73 18.13 14.24
C GLY A 121 -25.99 17.95 15.74
N GLY A 122 -25.03 17.41 16.51
CA GLY A 122 -25.14 17.40 17.98
C GLY A 122 -24.18 18.41 18.59
N GLU A 123 -24.71 19.51 19.12
CA GLU A 123 -23.98 20.50 19.92
C GLU A 123 -23.20 19.86 21.07
N ARG A 124 -22.00 20.36 21.33
CA ARG A 124 -21.22 20.04 22.52
C ARG A 124 -21.64 21.00 23.63
N ASN A 125 -22.42 20.52 24.59
CA ASN A 125 -22.55 21.17 25.90
C ASN A 125 -21.58 20.51 26.88
N GLY A 126 -20.77 21.34 27.56
CA GLY A 126 -19.93 20.98 28.70
C GLY A 126 -18.50 20.63 28.35
#